data_AF-K2EB33-F1
#
_entry.id   AF-K2EB33-F1
#
_cell.length_a   1.000
_cell.length_b   1.000
_cell.length_c   1.000
_cell.angle_alpha   90.00
_cell.angle_beta   90.00
_cell.angle_gamma   90.00
#
_symmetry.space_group_name_H-M   'P 1'
#
loop_
_entity.id
_entity.type
_entity.pdbx_description
1 polymer ?
#
loop_
_entity_poly.entity_id
_entity_poly.type
_entity_poly.pdbx_seq_one_letter_code
_entity_poly.pdbx_strand_id
1 'polypeptide(L)'
;MLPDIKEKINTHPYFGSGLATQVSYEDPVTKKMVSRTQFDWGYLEMLAELGIVGSIIFLIFILTILYYLAKLTYKEKNPLFQGLFAGALSLFVINLTTPALFQGFGILYFVFIMKIISDNLKKDDVSLK
;
A
#
# COMPACT_ATOMS: atom_id res chain seq x y z
N MET A 1 10.50 16.90 -10.65
CA MET A 1 9.98 15.69 -9.97
C MET A 1 8.84 15.05 -10.75
N LEU A 2 7.67 15.68 -10.87
CA LEU A 2 6.53 15.08 -11.60
C LEU A 2 6.85 14.66 -13.07
N PRO A 3 7.53 15.46 -13.90
CA PRO A 3 7.89 15.04 -15.26
C PRO A 3 8.86 13.84 -15.26
N ASP A 4 9.86 13.85 -14.37
CA ASP A 4 10.86 12.79 -14.26
C ASP A 4 10.25 11.45 -13.80
N ILE A 5 9.25 11.52 -12.90
CA ILE A 5 8.48 10.34 -12.46
C ILE A 5 7.66 9.77 -13.63
N LYS A 6 7.00 10.62 -14.41
CA LYS A 6 6.23 10.18 -15.59
C LYS A 6 7.12 9.53 -16.64
N GLU A 7 8.30 10.11 -16.88
CA GLU A 7 9.29 9.51 -17.78
C GLU A 7 9.69 8.12 -17.31
N LYS A 8 9.98 7.96 -16.01
CA LYS A 8 10.32 6.65 -15.43
C LYS A 8 9.20 5.62 -15.62
N ILE A 9 7.95 5.99 -15.35
CA ILE A 9 6.78 5.12 -15.56
C ILE A 9 6.69 4.69 -17.03
N ASN A 10 6.94 5.61 -17.97
CA ASN A 10 6.89 5.30 -19.40
C ASN A 10 7.99 4.34 -19.87
N THR A 11 9.13 4.25 -19.16
CA THR A 11 10.19 3.29 -19.52
C THR A 11 9.79 1.84 -19.24
N HIS A 12 9.06 1.60 -18.14
CA HIS A 12 8.65 0.26 -17.71
C HIS A 12 7.18 0.25 -17.24
N PRO A 13 6.21 0.45 -18.14
CA PRO A 13 4.82 0.73 -17.74
C PRO A 13 4.09 -0.50 -17.18
N TYR A 14 4.46 -1.72 -17.60
CA TYR A 14 3.72 -2.93 -17.23
C TYR A 14 4.17 -3.54 -15.90
N PHE A 15 5.47 -3.74 -15.72
CA PHE A 15 6.05 -4.42 -14.56
C PHE A 15 6.85 -3.50 -13.63
N GLY A 16 6.93 -2.21 -13.95
CA GLY A 16 7.65 -1.22 -13.15
C GLY A 16 9.17 -1.39 -13.23
N SER A 17 9.87 -0.54 -12.49
CA SER A 17 11.33 -0.52 -12.40
C SER A 17 11.89 -1.31 -11.19
N GLY A 18 11.02 -1.88 -10.35
CA GLY A 18 11.38 -2.59 -9.12
C GLY A 18 11.19 -1.76 -7.85
N LEU A 19 11.18 -2.43 -6.69
CA LEU A 19 11.05 -1.78 -5.38
C LEU A 19 12.29 -0.91 -5.07
N ALA A 20 12.08 0.20 -4.38
CA ALA A 20 13.09 1.21 -4.07
C ALA A 20 13.70 1.85 -5.33
N THR A 21 12.90 1.99 -6.39
CA THR A 21 13.33 2.68 -7.62
C THR A 21 13.66 4.13 -7.30
N GLN A 22 14.84 4.58 -7.75
CA GLN A 22 15.24 5.97 -7.62
C GLN A 22 14.81 6.78 -8.83
N VAL A 23 14.24 7.96 -8.58
CA VAL A 23 14.06 9.00 -9.59
C VAL A 23 15.03 10.14 -9.27
N SER A 24 15.88 10.44 -10.24
CA SER A 24 16.78 11.58 -10.21
C SER A 24 16.08 12.78 -10.83
N TYR A 25 16.07 13.90 -10.13
CA TYR A 25 15.50 15.15 -10.63
C TYR A 25 16.42 16.31 -10.27
N GLU A 26 16.33 17.39 -11.03
CA GLU A 26 17.02 18.63 -10.69
C GLU A 26 16.25 19.38 -9.60
N ASP A 27 16.91 19.63 -8.46
CA ASP A 27 16.33 20.42 -7.38
C ASP A 27 16.14 21.88 -7.84
N PRO A 28 14.90 22.42 -7.77
CA PRO A 28 14.62 23.77 -8.25
C PRO A 28 15.37 24.86 -7.47
N VAL A 29 15.76 24.58 -6.21
CA VAL A 29 16.45 25.53 -5.33
C VAL A 29 17.96 25.40 -5.48
N THR A 30 18.49 24.18 -5.38
CA THR A 30 19.94 23.95 -5.34
C THR A 30 20.57 23.71 -6.72
N LYS A 31 19.75 23.49 -7.75
CA LYS A 31 20.18 23.17 -9.13
C LYS A 31 21.08 21.93 -9.23
N LYS A 32 21.04 21.08 -8.21
CA LYS A 32 21.78 19.81 -8.16
C LYS A 32 20.85 18.67 -8.54
N MET A 33 21.41 17.66 -9.19
CA MET A 33 20.72 16.40 -9.39
C MET A 33 20.61 15.68 -8.05
N VAL A 34 19.38 15.41 -7.62
CA VAL A 34 19.08 14.67 -6.40
C VAL A 34 18.30 13.42 -6.75
N SER A 35 18.75 12.27 -6.25
CA SER A 35 18.04 11.00 -6.37
C SER A 35 17.24 10.74 -5.10
N ARG A 36 15.96 10.44 -5.23
CA ARG A 36 15.10 10.00 -4.12
C ARG A 36 14.40 8.69 -4.44
N THR A 37 14.19 7.89 -3.40
CA THR A 37 13.42 6.64 -3.44
C THR A 37 11.95 6.85 -3.06
N GLN A 38 11.63 7.93 -2.35
CA GLN A 38 10.27 8.25 -1.91
C GLN A 38 9.77 9.49 -2.63
N PHE A 39 8.56 9.40 -3.19
CA PHE A 39 7.91 10.47 -3.93
C PHE A 39 6.71 11.00 -3.15
N ASP A 40 6.33 12.26 -3.41
CA ASP A 40 5.20 12.91 -2.74
C ASP A 40 3.82 12.38 -3.18
N TRP A 41 3.78 11.35 -4.03
CA TRP A 41 2.54 10.80 -4.60
C TRP A 41 2.59 9.27 -4.59
N GLY A 42 2.02 8.65 -3.55
CA GLY A 42 2.15 7.21 -3.33
C GLY A 42 1.59 6.34 -4.47
N TYR A 43 0.57 6.81 -5.20
CA TYR A 43 0.08 6.09 -6.38
C TYR A 43 1.04 6.16 -7.58
N LEU A 44 1.77 7.27 -7.74
CA LEU A 44 2.79 7.40 -8.79
C LEU A 44 4.01 6.54 -8.46
N GLU A 45 4.38 6.48 -7.18
CA GLU A 45 5.43 5.59 -6.69
C GLU A 45 5.07 4.13 -6.96
N MET A 46 3.84 3.73 -6.60
CA MET A 46 3.34 2.39 -6.87
C MET A 46 3.39 2.05 -8.36
N LEU A 47 2.98 2.97 -9.23
CA LEU A 47 3.07 2.81 -10.69
C LEU A 47 4.51 2.73 -11.20
N ALA A 48 5.43 3.52 -10.64
CA ALA A 48 6.83 3.52 -11.05
C ALA A 48 7.56 2.24 -10.61
N GLU A 49 7.29 1.75 -9.41
CA GLU A 49 7.94 0.59 -8.83
C GLU A 49 7.36 -0.74 -9.33
N LEU A 50 6.03 -0.85 -9.34
CA LEU A 50 5.32 -2.10 -9.63
C LEU A 50 4.76 -2.17 -11.06
N GLY A 51 4.70 -1.03 -11.77
CA GLY A 51 3.99 -0.91 -13.02
C GLY A 51 2.48 -0.99 -12.84
N ILE A 52 1.74 -0.90 -13.95
CA ILE A 52 0.27 -0.98 -13.95
C ILE A 52 -0.20 -2.34 -13.43
N VAL A 53 0.43 -3.43 -13.88
CA VAL A 53 -0.01 -4.79 -13.50
C VAL A 53 0.23 -5.03 -12.01
N GLY A 54 1.42 -4.72 -11.51
CA GLY A 54 1.74 -4.89 -10.09
C GLY A 54 0.91 -3.96 -9.20
N SER A 55 0.65 -2.72 -9.64
CA SER A 55 -0.24 -1.78 -8.94
C SER A 55 -1.68 -2.32 -8.81
N ILE A 56 -2.23 -2.92 -9.88
CA ILE A 56 -3.57 -3.51 -9.84
C ILE A 56 -3.62 -4.70 -8.89
N ILE A 57 -2.63 -5.61 -8.97
CA ILE A 57 -2.56 -6.78 -8.07
C ILE A 57 -2.46 -6.32 -6.61
N PHE A 58 -1.61 -5.33 -6.34
CA PHE A 58 -1.45 -4.78 -4.99
C PHE A 58 -2.73 -4.11 -4.49
N LEU A 59 -3.43 -3.35 -5.36
CA LEU A 59 -4.70 -2.74 -5.01
C LEU A 59 -5.76 -3.80 -4.67
N ILE A 60 -5.89 -4.85 -5.49
CA ILE A 60 -6.80 -5.98 -5.23
C ILE A 60 -6.45 -6.65 -3.90
N PHE A 61 -5.16 -6.85 -3.62
CA PHE A 61 -4.69 -7.43 -2.38
C PHE A 61 -5.11 -6.59 -1.15
N ILE A 62 -4.87 -5.28 -1.18
CA ILE A 62 -5.26 -4.38 -0.09
C ILE A 62 -6.78 -4.33 0.08
N LEU A 63 -7.54 -4.25 -1.02
CA LEU A 63 -9.02 -4.27 -0.98
C LEU A 63 -9.55 -5.60 -0.41
N THR A 64 -8.89 -6.72 -0.69
CA THR A 64 -9.24 -8.03 -0.13
C THR A 64 -9.05 -8.05 1.38
N ILE A 65 -7.93 -7.52 1.89
CA ILE A 65 -7.70 -7.40 3.34
C ILE A 65 -8.77 -6.51 3.99
N LEU A 66 -9.07 -5.36 3.39
CA LEU A 66 -10.11 -4.45 3.89
C LEU A 66 -11.49 -5.11 3.91
N TYR A 67 -11.83 -5.88 2.88
CA TYR A 67 -13.09 -6.63 2.81
C TYR A 67 -13.21 -7.66 3.94
N TYR A 68 -12.19 -8.50 4.16
CA TYR A 68 -12.22 -9.49 5.23
C TYR A 68 -12.23 -8.85 6.61
N LEU A 69 -11.48 -7.77 6.80
CA LEU A 69 -11.50 -7.02 8.06
C LEU A 69 -12.86 -6.37 8.31
N ALA A 70 -13.50 -5.79 7.30
CA ALA A 70 -14.86 -5.26 7.42
C ALA A 70 -15.88 -6.34 7.79
N LYS A 71 -15.79 -7.52 7.17
CA LYS A 71 -16.62 -8.68 7.49
C LYS A 71 -16.43 -9.12 8.94
N LEU A 72 -15.19 -9.20 9.41
CA LEU A 72 -14.86 -9.55 10.79
C LEU A 72 -15.42 -8.51 11.78
N THR A 73 -15.19 -7.23 11.50
CA THR A 73 -15.69 -6.11 12.31
C THR A 73 -17.21 -6.13 12.44
N TYR A 74 -17.92 -6.42 11.34
CA TYR A 74 -19.37 -6.52 11.35
C TYR A 74 -19.89 -7.71 12.18
N LYS A 75 -19.21 -8.86 12.08
CA LYS A 75 -19.59 -10.10 12.78
C LYS A 75 -19.37 -10.01 14.29
N GLU A 76 -18.17 -9.62 14.71
CA GLU A 76 -17.76 -9.64 16.11
C GLU A 76 -18.27 -8.41 16.88
N LYS A 77 -18.55 -7.30 16.19
CA LYS A 77 -18.96 -6.00 16.78
C LYS A 77 -18.03 -5.49 17.89
N ASN A 78 -16.79 -5.98 17.93
CA ASN A 78 -15.80 -5.60 18.93
C ASN A 78 -15.18 -4.23 18.55
N PRO A 79 -15.13 -3.25 19.47
CA PRO A 79 -14.48 -1.96 19.23
C PRO A 79 -13.04 -2.05 18.74
N LEU A 80 -12.31 -3.10 19.13
CA LEU A 80 -10.94 -3.33 18.70
C LEU A 80 -10.85 -3.54 17.18
N PHE A 81 -11.72 -4.36 16.59
CA PHE A 81 -11.74 -4.59 15.14
C PHE A 81 -12.22 -3.36 14.37
N GLN A 82 -13.13 -2.57 14.96
CA GLN A 82 -13.52 -1.27 14.40
C GLN A 82 -12.34 -0.31 14.32
N GLY A 83 -11.52 -0.24 15.38
CA GLY A 83 -10.29 0.55 15.41
C GLY A 83 -9.26 0.09 14.38
N LEU A 84 -9.06 -1.23 14.25
CA LEU A 84 -8.18 -1.79 13.21
C LEU A 84 -8.69 -1.50 11.81
N PHE A 85 -10.01 -1.57 11.58
CA PHE A 85 -10.58 -1.24 10.29
C PHE A 85 -10.42 0.25 9.95
N ALA A 86 -10.68 1.13 10.90
CA ALA A 86 -10.50 2.58 10.73
C ALA A 86 -9.03 2.94 10.46
N GLY A 87 -8.08 2.29 11.15
CA GLY A 87 -6.65 2.48 10.91
C GLY A 87 -6.18 1.96 9.55
N ALA A 88 -6.68 0.81 9.10
CA ALA A 88 -6.40 0.30 7.76
C ALA A 88 -6.94 1.23 6.67
N LEU A 89 -8.15 1.74 6.87
CA LEU A 89 -8.77 2.70 5.95
C LEU A 89 -8.01 4.02 5.90
N SER A 90 -7.58 4.55 7.05
CA SER A 90 -6.81 5.80 7.09
C SER A 90 -5.45 5.65 6.41
N LEU A 91 -4.74 4.54 6.62
CA LEU A 91 -3.48 4.26 5.92
C LEU A 91 -3.68 4.16 4.41
N PHE A 92 -4.77 3.54 3.96
CA PHE A 92 -5.09 3.48 2.53
C PHE A 92 -5.35 4.87 1.93
N VAL A 93 -6.08 5.72 2.66
CA VAL A 93 -6.34 7.11 2.23
C VAL A 93 -5.06 7.94 2.19
N ILE A 94 -4.22 7.86 3.23
CA ILE A 94 -2.92 8.55 3.27
C ILE A 94 -2.02 8.05 2.13
N ASN A 95 -2.16 6.78 1.70
CA ASN A 95 -1.39 6.24 0.60
C ASN A 95 -1.57 7.00 -0.73
N LEU A 96 -2.66 7.75 -0.89
CA LEU A 96 -2.91 8.57 -2.07
C LEU A 96 -1.93 9.75 -2.14
N THR A 97 -1.57 10.33 -1.00
CA THR A 97 -0.72 11.53 -0.92
C THR A 97 0.69 11.24 -0.44
N THR A 98 0.98 10.03 0.03
CA THR A 98 2.30 9.64 0.55
C THR A 98 2.40 8.12 0.43
N PRO A 99 3.54 7.50 0.08
CA PRO A 99 3.70 6.04 -0.02
C PRO A 99 3.68 5.33 1.36
N ALA A 100 2.66 5.58 2.18
CA ALA A 100 2.57 5.09 3.56
C ALA A 100 2.43 3.55 3.65
N LEU A 101 1.87 2.90 2.62
CA LEU A 101 1.76 1.44 2.58
C LEU A 101 3.13 0.75 2.40
N PHE A 102 4.07 1.42 1.74
CA PHE A 102 5.42 0.91 1.48
C PHE A 102 6.43 1.29 2.58
N GLN A 103 6.02 2.15 3.52
CA GLN A 103 6.81 2.37 4.74
C GLN A 103 6.76 1.16 5.66
N GLY A 104 7.84 0.90 6.40
CA GLY A 104 7.97 -0.28 7.25
C GLY A 104 6.81 -0.49 8.22
N PHE A 105 6.27 0.58 8.81
CA PHE A 105 5.11 0.49 9.71
C PHE A 105 3.81 0.12 8.99
N GLY A 106 3.61 0.58 7.76
CA GLY A 106 2.46 0.19 6.94
C GLY A 106 2.47 -1.32 6.68
N ILE A 107 3.61 -1.85 6.24
CA ILE A 107 3.78 -3.28 5.99
C ILE A 107 3.53 -4.10 7.26
N LEU A 108 4.15 -3.73 8.39
CA LEU A 108 3.97 -4.43 9.67
C LEU A 108 2.50 -4.43 10.12
N TYR A 109 1.80 -3.31 9.92
CA TYR A 109 0.38 -3.18 10.26
C TYR A 109 -0.51 -4.13 9.44
N PHE A 110 -0.30 -4.20 8.12
CA PHE A 110 -1.07 -5.13 7.27
C PHE A 110 -0.74 -6.60 7.56
N VAL A 111 0.51 -6.93 7.88
CA VAL A 111 0.90 -8.29 8.34
C VAL A 111 0.17 -8.66 9.64
N PHE A 112 0.10 -7.73 10.60
CA PHE A 112 -0.63 -7.95 11.84
C PHE A 112 -2.13 -8.18 11.63
N ILE A 113 -2.77 -7.38 10.75
CA ILE A 113 -4.17 -7.57 10.38
C ILE A 113 -4.38 -8.94 9.71
N MET A 114 -3.50 -9.34 8.79
CA MET A 114 -3.61 -10.65 8.12
C MET A 114 -3.58 -11.80 9.12
N LYS A 115 -2.71 -11.73 10.13
CA LYS A 115 -2.67 -12.73 11.20
C LYS A 115 -4.00 -12.80 11.93
N ILE A 116 -4.55 -11.65 12.34
CA ILE A 116 -5.85 -11.59 13.04
C ILE A 116 -6.96 -12.21 12.17
N ILE A 117 -7.02 -11.86 10.89
CA ILE A 117 -8.02 -12.41 9.97
C ILE A 117 -7.84 -13.94 9.88
N SER A 118 -6.62 -14.43 9.68
CA SER A 118 -6.33 -15.86 9.55
C SER A 118 -6.76 -16.66 10.78
N ASP A 119 -6.48 -16.16 11.98
CA ASP A 119 -6.86 -16.84 13.23
C ASP A 119 -8.38 -16.91 13.42
N ASN A 120 -9.09 -15.84 13.06
CA ASN A 120 -10.55 -15.82 13.17
C ASN A 120 -11.23 -16.71 12.12
N LEU A 121 -10.68 -16.77 10.90
CA LEU A 121 -11.16 -17.71 9.87
C LEU A 121 -10.99 -19.18 10.33
N LYS A 122 -9.85 -19.52 10.92
CA LYS A 122 -9.63 -20.88 11.46
C LYS A 122 -10.60 -21.23 12.59
N LYS A 123 -10.92 -20.26 13.46
CA LYS A 123 -11.87 -20.47 14.56
C LYS A 123 -13.28 -20.79 14.03
N ASP A 124 -13.69 -20.15 12.94
CA ASP A 124 -14.97 -20.41 12.28
C ASP A 124 -15.05 -21.83 11.70
N ASP A 125 -13.97 -22.31 11.08
CA ASP A 125 -13.91 -23.67 10.53
C ASP A 125 -13.96 -24.76 11.61
N VAL A 126 -13.39 -24.51 12.79
CA VAL A 126 -13.43 -25.44 13.93
C VAL A 126 -14.81 -25.48 14.58
N SER A 127 -15.54 -24.36 14.61
CA SER A 127 -16.89 -24.30 15.21
C SER A 127 -17.97 -25.00 14.39
N LEU A 128 -17.69 -25.34 13.13
CA LEU A 128 -18.63 -26.01 12.21
C LEU A 128 -18.41 -27.54 12.15
N LYS A 129 -17.38 -28.06 12.81
CA LYS A 129 -17.13 -29.50 12.96
C LYS A 129 -17.59 -29.99 14.34
#